data_AF-A0ABD3A332-F1
#
_entry.id   AF-A0ABD3A332-F1
#
_cell.length_a   1.000
_cell.length_b   1.000
_cell.length_c   1.000
_cell.angle_alpha   90.00
_cell.angle_beta   90.00
_cell.angle_gamma   90.00
#
_symmetry.space_group_name_H-M   'P 1'
#
loop_
_entity.id
_entity.type
_entity.pdbx_description
1 polymer ?
#
loop_
_entity_poly.entity_id
_entity_poly.type
_entity_poly.pdbx_seq_one_letter_code
_entity_poly.pdbx_strand_id
1 'polypeptide(L)'
;MVAEMEEVAAVVVVREFDAKKDCSAVVDLERRCEVGPSGELSLFTDLLGDPICRVRNSPSYLMLVAELVVVAGRGENQVRREIVGMIRGCIKTVTCGKKFSRNSNNNNHNDSTQLPLPIYTNLAYILGLRVSPSHRRMGIGMQLVRKMEEWFREKGAKYSYMATENDNVASIQLFTHKCGYSKFRTPTILVRPVFAHLVGVTRRVTILKLSPSDAETLYRSRFSATEFFPRDIDSILNNKLNLGTFLAVPKGTYSAESWPGSNEFLASPPESWAVLSVWNCNDVFKLEVRGASALKMGFAKSTRLMDRAFPWLRIPSVPEVFRPFGLHFLYGLGGEGPLSVKFMKGLCGFAHNLAKESGCGVVATEVASGEPLKLGIPHWKSLSCAEDLWCIKRLGEDYSDGALGDWTKSPPGLSIFVDPREF
;
A
#
# COMPACT_ATOMS: atom_id res chain seq x y z
N MET A 1 -8.10 -9.72 61.04
CA MET A 1 -8.82 -9.84 59.74
C MET A 1 -7.77 -9.74 58.66
N VAL A 2 -7.34 -10.88 58.11
CA VAL A 2 -6.44 -10.90 56.96
C VAL A 2 -7.34 -10.60 55.77
N ALA A 3 -7.08 -9.50 55.07
CA ALA A 3 -7.74 -9.24 53.80
C ALA A 3 -7.31 -10.36 52.85
N GLU A 4 -8.23 -11.28 52.53
CA GLU A 4 -8.03 -12.21 51.42
C GLU A 4 -7.86 -11.37 50.16
N MET A 5 -6.62 -11.30 49.65
CA MET A 5 -6.36 -10.78 48.32
C MET A 5 -7.07 -11.71 47.35
N GLU A 6 -8.19 -11.25 46.79
CA GLU A 6 -8.85 -11.94 45.67
C GLU A 6 -7.84 -12.15 44.55
N GLU A 7 -7.63 -13.40 44.18
CA GLU A 7 -6.67 -13.78 43.15
C GLU A 7 -7.22 -13.36 41.78
N VAL A 8 -6.72 -12.26 41.23
CA VAL A 8 -7.09 -11.76 39.90
C VAL A 8 -6.13 -12.35 38.88
N ALA A 9 -6.60 -13.32 38.10
CA ALA A 9 -5.83 -13.89 37.01
C ALA A 9 -6.13 -13.14 35.70
N ALA A 10 -5.09 -12.59 35.06
CA ALA A 10 -5.20 -11.91 33.77
C ALA A 10 -4.36 -12.65 32.71
N VAL A 11 -5.02 -13.12 31.65
CA VAL A 11 -4.37 -13.87 30.55
C VAL A 11 -4.68 -13.18 29.23
N VAL A 12 -3.67 -13.05 28.37
CA VAL A 12 -3.84 -12.60 26.99
C VAL A 12 -3.93 -13.81 26.07
N VAL A 13 -5.01 -13.89 25.32
CA VAL A 13 -5.26 -14.94 24.33
C VAL A 13 -5.24 -14.33 22.93
N VAL A 14 -4.37 -14.84 22.06
CA VAL A 14 -4.38 -14.47 20.63
C VAL A 14 -5.25 -15.47 19.87
N ARG A 15 -6.24 -14.97 19.15
CA ARG A 15 -7.18 -15.78 18.37
C ARG A 15 -7.56 -15.09 17.06
N GLU A 16 -8.19 -15.84 16.16
CA GLU A 16 -8.78 -15.27 14.95
C GLU A 16 -9.89 -14.27 15.28
N PHE A 17 -9.99 -13.25 14.44
CA PHE A 17 -11.04 -12.24 14.49
C PHE A 17 -12.40 -12.85 14.09
N ASP A 18 -13.41 -12.68 14.96
CA ASP A 18 -14.80 -13.03 14.69
C ASP A 18 -15.58 -11.75 14.35
N ALA A 19 -15.91 -11.57 13.06
CA ALA A 19 -16.58 -10.38 12.57
C ALA A 19 -17.91 -10.08 13.26
N LYS A 20 -18.62 -11.09 13.79
CA LYS A 20 -19.91 -10.89 14.47
C LYS A 20 -19.74 -10.34 15.89
N LYS A 21 -18.61 -10.64 16.55
CA LYS A 21 -18.40 -10.33 17.97
C LYS A 21 -17.41 -9.20 18.19
N ASP A 22 -16.36 -9.15 17.37
CA ASP A 22 -15.19 -8.33 17.64
C ASP A 22 -15.23 -6.97 16.92
N CYS A 23 -16.09 -6.79 15.91
CA CYS A 23 -16.06 -5.64 15.01
C CYS A 23 -16.07 -4.29 15.77
N SER A 24 -17.03 -4.09 16.68
CA SER A 24 -17.09 -2.84 17.47
C SER A 24 -15.83 -2.64 18.33
N ALA A 25 -15.40 -3.68 19.04
CA ALA A 25 -14.24 -3.61 19.93
C ALA A 25 -12.94 -3.31 19.18
N VAL A 26 -12.81 -3.82 17.96
CA VAL A 26 -11.68 -3.56 17.06
C VAL A 26 -11.70 -2.12 16.54
N VAL A 27 -12.86 -1.63 16.07
CA VAL A 27 -12.99 -0.23 15.63
C VAL A 27 -12.67 0.73 16.77
N ASP A 28 -13.12 0.43 17.99
CA ASP A 28 -12.80 1.22 19.18
C ASP A 28 -11.32 1.11 19.57
N LEU A 29 -10.70 -0.06 19.42
CA LEU A 29 -9.26 -0.24 19.63
C LEU A 29 -8.43 0.60 18.65
N GLU A 30 -8.75 0.58 17.36
CA GLU A 30 -8.05 1.40 16.36
C GLU A 30 -8.18 2.88 16.68
N ARG A 31 -9.40 3.32 17.05
CA ARG A 31 -9.64 4.70 17.46
C ARG A 31 -8.76 5.13 18.63
N ARG A 32 -8.60 4.26 19.64
CA ARG A 32 -7.73 4.51 20.80
C ARG A 32 -6.24 4.48 20.44
N CYS A 33 -5.85 3.78 19.40
CA CYS A 33 -4.45 3.66 18.98
C CYS A 33 -3.97 4.81 18.08
N GLU A 34 -4.88 5.49 17.37
CA GLU A 34 -4.59 6.59 16.44
C GLU A 34 -4.47 7.96 17.11
N VAL A 35 -4.47 8.01 18.45
CA VAL A 35 -4.22 9.22 19.22
C VAL A 35 -2.73 9.53 19.19
N GLY A 36 -2.33 10.52 18.38
CA GLY A 36 -1.00 11.15 18.46
C GLY A 36 -0.83 11.91 19.79
N PRO A 37 0.39 12.35 20.14
CA PRO A 37 0.59 13.22 21.31
C PRO A 37 -0.39 14.40 21.26
N SER A 38 -1.00 14.70 22.41
CA SER A 38 -2.08 15.69 22.51
C SER A 38 -1.63 17.05 21.97
N GLY A 39 -2.26 17.51 20.88
CA GLY A 39 -2.01 18.83 20.29
C GLY A 39 -1.32 18.84 18.92
N GLU A 40 -0.85 17.68 18.42
CA GLU A 40 -0.27 17.56 17.08
C GLU A 40 -1.30 17.09 16.03
N LEU A 41 -1.01 17.37 14.75
CA LEU A 41 -1.82 16.90 13.63
C LEU A 41 -1.69 15.37 13.54
N SER A 42 -2.80 14.64 13.59
CA SER A 42 -2.81 13.19 13.46
C SER A 42 -3.73 12.75 12.32
N LEU A 43 -3.36 11.66 11.66
CA LEU A 43 -4.17 11.04 10.61
C LEU A 43 -4.96 9.88 11.21
N PHE A 44 -6.28 9.95 11.08
CA PHE A 44 -7.21 8.93 11.53
C PHE A 44 -7.73 8.12 10.35
N THR A 45 -7.96 6.82 10.55
CA THR A 45 -8.51 5.90 9.56
C THR A 45 -9.89 5.42 9.99
N ASP A 46 -10.91 5.72 9.20
CA ASP A 46 -12.25 5.15 9.34
C ASP A 46 -12.42 3.99 8.36
N LEU A 47 -12.49 2.77 8.89
CA LEU A 47 -12.64 1.54 8.09
C LEU A 47 -14.08 1.24 7.66
N LEU A 48 -15.01 2.19 7.82
CA LEU A 48 -16.39 2.06 7.36
C LEU A 48 -17.11 0.83 7.94
N GLY A 49 -16.74 0.44 9.17
CA GLY A 49 -17.29 -0.73 9.85
C GLY A 49 -16.74 -2.09 9.38
N ASP A 50 -15.64 -2.10 8.61
CA ASP A 50 -15.03 -3.33 8.08
C ASP A 50 -13.55 -3.45 8.45
N PRO A 51 -13.22 -4.04 9.60
CA PRO A 51 -11.85 -4.17 10.05
C PRO A 51 -10.90 -4.97 9.16
N ILE A 52 -11.40 -5.73 8.18
CA ILE A 52 -10.56 -6.54 7.27
C ILE A 52 -10.44 -5.93 5.87
N CYS A 53 -11.01 -4.74 5.63
CA CYS A 53 -11.15 -4.14 4.31
C CYS A 53 -9.81 -4.02 3.55
N ARG A 54 -8.72 -3.71 4.27
CA ARG A 54 -7.37 -3.49 3.75
C ARG A 54 -6.57 -4.76 3.40
N VAL A 55 -7.08 -5.94 3.73
CA VAL A 55 -6.43 -7.22 3.38
C VAL A 55 -7.32 -8.16 2.59
N ARG A 56 -8.65 -7.92 2.59
CA ARG A 56 -9.64 -8.85 2.00
C ARG A 56 -9.47 -9.12 0.51
N ASN A 57 -8.84 -8.19 -0.21
CA ASN A 57 -8.64 -8.31 -1.66
C ASN A 57 -7.40 -9.15 -1.99
N SER A 58 -6.60 -9.55 -0.99
CA SER A 58 -5.44 -10.42 -1.18
C SER A 58 -5.85 -11.88 -1.34
N PRO A 59 -5.07 -12.71 -2.05
CA PRO A 59 -5.40 -14.13 -2.31
C PRO A 59 -5.55 -14.96 -1.03
N SER A 60 -4.77 -14.64 0.00
CA SER A 60 -4.91 -15.20 1.33
C SER A 60 -4.71 -14.09 2.35
N TYR A 61 -5.57 -14.04 3.37
CA TYR A 61 -5.50 -13.05 4.43
C TYR A 61 -5.98 -13.63 5.76
N LEU A 62 -5.51 -13.04 6.85
CA LEU A 62 -5.91 -13.35 8.21
C LEU A 62 -5.91 -12.07 9.06
N MET A 63 -6.82 -12.01 10.01
CA MET A 63 -6.79 -11.02 11.09
C MET A 63 -6.82 -11.74 12.43
N LEU A 64 -5.89 -11.38 13.31
CA LEU A 64 -5.81 -11.87 14.68
C LEU A 64 -6.11 -10.74 15.65
N VAL A 65 -6.74 -11.08 16.76
CA VAL A 65 -6.99 -10.19 17.89
C VAL A 65 -6.32 -10.76 19.15
N ALA A 66 -5.87 -9.86 20.02
CA ALA A 66 -5.43 -10.18 21.37
C ALA A 66 -6.56 -9.81 22.34
N GLU A 67 -7.16 -10.83 22.94
CA GLU A 67 -8.22 -10.71 23.94
C GLU A 67 -7.61 -10.86 25.34
N LEU A 68 -7.76 -9.82 26.16
CA LEU A 68 -7.43 -9.87 27.57
C LEU A 68 -8.62 -10.48 28.31
N VAL A 69 -8.38 -11.58 29.02
CA VAL A 69 -9.35 -12.26 29.88
C VAL A 69 -8.93 -12.05 31.31
N VAL A 70 -9.76 -11.35 32.09
CA VAL A 70 -9.56 -11.12 33.52
C VAL A 70 -10.61 -11.92 34.29
N VAL A 71 -10.16 -12.78 35.18
CA VAL A 71 -11.01 -13.55 36.09
C VAL A 71 -10.80 -13.02 37.51
N ALA A 72 -11.86 -12.49 38.11
CA ALA A 72 -11.88 -12.08 39.51
C ALA A 72 -12.74 -13.05 40.34
N GLY A 73 -12.18 -13.65 41.39
CA GLY A 73 -12.91 -14.48 42.35
C GLY A 73 -13.30 -15.90 41.87
N ARG A 74 -13.91 -16.69 42.78
CA ARG A 74 -14.30 -18.11 42.57
C ARG A 74 -15.67 -18.31 41.89
N GLY A 75 -16.04 -17.48 40.92
CA GLY A 75 -17.34 -17.59 40.24
C GLY A 75 -17.32 -17.23 38.75
N GLU A 76 -18.03 -17.99 37.92
CA GLU A 76 -18.08 -17.84 36.45
C GLU A 76 -18.63 -16.47 35.98
N ASN A 77 -19.31 -15.73 36.85
CA ASN A 77 -19.96 -14.44 36.53
C ASN A 77 -19.05 -13.20 36.60
N GLN A 78 -17.73 -13.35 36.77
CA GLN A 78 -16.78 -12.23 36.86
C GLN A 78 -15.64 -12.30 35.81
N VAL A 79 -15.92 -12.85 34.63
CA VAL A 79 -14.96 -12.87 33.52
C VAL A 79 -15.13 -11.62 32.66
N ARG A 80 -14.17 -10.69 32.73
CA ARG A 80 -14.11 -9.54 31.82
C ARG A 80 -13.24 -9.87 30.61
N ARG A 81 -13.76 -9.62 29.41
CA ARG A 81 -13.03 -9.79 28.15
C ARG A 81 -12.89 -8.45 27.43
N GLU A 82 -11.70 -8.13 26.95
CA GLU A 82 -11.43 -6.91 26.20
C GLU A 82 -10.45 -7.16 25.06
N ILE A 83 -10.76 -6.65 23.87
CA ILE A 83 -9.81 -6.65 22.75
C ILE A 83 -8.80 -5.53 22.97
N VAL A 84 -7.54 -5.91 23.22
CA VAL A 84 -6.44 -5.00 23.58
C VAL A 84 -5.36 -4.90 22.50
N GLY A 85 -5.41 -5.76 21.48
CA GLY A 85 -4.50 -5.72 20.35
C GLY A 85 -5.08 -6.39 19.11
N MET A 86 -4.51 -6.08 17.95
CA MET A 86 -4.88 -6.69 16.68
C MET A 86 -3.74 -6.62 15.66
N ILE A 87 -3.76 -7.52 14.68
CA ILE A 87 -2.81 -7.55 13.55
C ILE A 87 -3.52 -8.14 12.33
N ARG A 88 -3.20 -7.61 11.15
CA ARG A 88 -3.66 -8.13 9.87
C ARG A 88 -2.47 -8.70 9.11
N GLY A 89 -2.70 -9.73 8.33
CA GLY A 89 -1.71 -10.30 7.45
C GLY A 89 -2.32 -10.74 6.14
N CYS A 90 -1.54 -10.66 5.07
CA CYS A 90 -1.91 -11.25 3.79
C CYS A 90 -0.71 -11.91 3.11
N ILE A 91 -0.97 -12.79 2.14
CA ILE A 91 0.05 -13.52 1.39
C ILE A 91 -0.26 -13.39 -0.10
N LYS A 92 0.79 -13.10 -0.86
CA LYS A 92 0.76 -12.99 -2.32
C LYS A 92 1.99 -13.65 -2.92
N THR A 93 1.90 -14.08 -4.18
CA THR A 93 3.06 -14.56 -4.93
C THR A 93 3.61 -13.41 -5.77
N VAL A 94 4.88 -13.07 -5.57
CA VAL A 94 5.52 -11.93 -6.22
C VAL A 94 6.85 -12.27 -6.83
N THR A 95 7.31 -11.45 -7.78
CA THR A 95 8.68 -11.47 -8.27
C THR A 95 9.63 -10.96 -7.19
N CYS A 96 10.67 -11.74 -6.87
CA CYS A 96 11.74 -11.37 -5.94
C CYS A 96 13.13 -11.27 -6.60
N GLY A 97 13.19 -11.50 -7.91
CA GLY A 97 14.37 -11.25 -8.71
C GLY A 97 14.28 -11.90 -10.07
N LYS A 98 15.42 -12.04 -10.75
CA LYS A 98 15.49 -12.48 -12.14
C LYS A 98 16.60 -13.50 -12.37
N LYS A 99 16.34 -14.50 -13.21
CA LYS A 99 17.33 -15.43 -13.73
C LYS A 99 17.60 -15.13 -15.20
N PHE A 100 18.87 -15.13 -15.58
CA PHE A 100 19.26 -15.16 -16.99
C PHE A 100 19.38 -16.61 -17.45
N SER A 101 18.74 -16.95 -18.56
CA SER A 101 18.82 -18.31 -19.12
C SER A 101 20.26 -18.60 -19.58
N ARG A 102 20.90 -19.62 -19.01
CA ARG A 102 22.19 -20.12 -19.50
C ARG A 102 21.93 -21.08 -20.66
N ASN A 103 21.97 -20.60 -21.90
CA ASN A 103 22.13 -21.50 -23.04
C ASN A 103 23.58 -22.01 -23.05
N SER A 104 23.78 -23.23 -22.58
CA SER A 104 24.98 -24.03 -22.87
C SER A 104 24.73 -24.78 -24.19
N ASN A 105 25.62 -24.57 -25.16
CA ASN A 105 25.67 -25.19 -26.49
C ASN A 105 24.56 -24.82 -27.50
N ASN A 106 24.85 -23.82 -28.35
CA ASN A 106 25.09 -24.10 -29.77
C ASN A 106 25.57 -22.85 -30.53
N ASN A 107 26.60 -23.04 -31.34
CA ASN A 107 27.06 -22.12 -32.36
C ASN A 107 25.90 -21.78 -33.31
N ASN A 108 25.29 -20.60 -33.15
CA ASN A 108 24.71 -19.87 -34.27
C ASN A 108 24.63 -18.39 -33.89
N HIS A 109 25.36 -17.56 -34.64
CA HIS A 109 25.16 -16.13 -34.67
C HIS A 109 23.74 -15.85 -35.14
N ASN A 110 22.85 -15.55 -34.20
CA ASN A 110 21.78 -14.57 -34.36
C ASN A 110 21.28 -14.15 -32.97
N ASP A 111 21.15 -12.84 -32.82
CA ASP A 111 20.93 -12.04 -31.63
C ASP A 111 19.68 -12.44 -30.82
N SER A 112 19.74 -13.53 -30.04
CA SER A 112 18.68 -13.86 -29.07
C SER A 112 18.90 -13.07 -27.79
N THR A 113 18.30 -11.89 -27.69
CA THR A 113 18.19 -11.12 -26.45
C THR A 113 17.68 -12.01 -25.32
N GLN A 114 18.56 -12.36 -24.36
CA GLN A 114 18.19 -13.18 -23.20
C GLN A 114 17.20 -12.40 -22.33
N LEU A 115 15.91 -12.69 -22.47
CA LEU A 115 14.87 -12.10 -21.63
C LEU A 115 15.04 -12.59 -20.17
N PRO A 116 15.06 -11.68 -19.19
CA PRO A 116 15.15 -12.06 -17.79
C PRO A 116 13.88 -12.82 -17.38
N LEU A 117 14.04 -14.06 -16.90
CA LEU A 117 12.93 -14.84 -16.37
C LEU A 117 12.69 -14.46 -14.90
N PRO A 118 11.46 -14.08 -14.51
CA PRO A 118 11.18 -13.72 -13.14
C PRO A 118 11.24 -14.93 -12.22
N ILE A 119 11.77 -14.72 -11.02
CA ILE A 119 11.77 -15.71 -9.96
C ILE A 119 10.71 -15.29 -8.95
N TYR A 120 9.80 -16.22 -8.65
CA TYR A 120 8.67 -15.97 -7.78
C TYR A 120 8.89 -16.50 -6.36
N THR A 121 8.31 -15.82 -5.40
CA THR A 121 8.19 -16.29 -4.02
C THR A 121 6.83 -15.97 -3.44
N ASN A 122 6.38 -16.78 -2.49
CA ASN A 122 5.27 -16.40 -1.62
C ASN A 122 5.78 -15.44 -0.56
N LEU A 123 5.20 -14.24 -0.54
CA LEU A 123 5.56 -13.14 0.33
C LEU A 123 4.34 -12.80 1.19
N ALA A 124 4.56 -12.77 2.50
CA ALA A 124 3.59 -12.33 3.47
C ALA A 124 3.78 -10.85 3.81
N TYR A 125 2.70 -10.10 3.99
CA TYR A 125 2.71 -8.71 4.43
C TYR A 125 1.99 -8.59 5.78
N ILE A 126 2.63 -7.94 6.75
CA ILE A 126 2.02 -7.57 8.02
C ILE A 126 1.49 -6.15 7.91
N LEU A 127 0.21 -5.98 8.24
CA LEU A 127 -0.47 -4.70 8.19
C LEU A 127 -1.19 -4.39 9.50
N GLY A 128 -1.19 -3.11 9.89
CA GLY A 128 -2.10 -2.61 10.92
C GLY A 128 -1.92 -3.25 12.29
N LEU A 129 -0.69 -3.54 12.71
CA LEU A 129 -0.43 -3.96 14.09
C LEU A 129 -0.79 -2.82 15.06
N ARG A 130 -1.78 -3.06 15.92
CA ARG A 130 -2.24 -2.10 16.94
C ARG A 130 -2.27 -2.76 18.30
N VAL A 131 -1.80 -2.04 19.32
CA VAL A 131 -1.91 -2.43 20.73
C VAL A 131 -2.36 -1.21 21.52
N SER A 132 -3.41 -1.41 22.32
CA SER A 132 -4.00 -0.39 23.19
C SER A 132 -2.89 0.31 24.00
N PRO A 133 -2.85 1.65 24.05
CA PRO A 133 -1.79 2.39 24.73
C PRO A 133 -1.52 1.91 26.16
N SER A 134 -2.57 1.62 26.93
CA SER A 134 -2.47 1.13 28.32
C SER A 134 -1.93 -0.29 28.46
N HIS A 135 -1.83 -1.04 27.36
CA HIS A 135 -1.36 -2.43 27.33
C HIS A 135 -0.07 -2.60 26.51
N ARG A 136 0.56 -1.48 26.11
CA ARG A 136 1.85 -1.51 25.43
C ARG A 136 2.94 -2.00 26.38
N ARG A 137 4.02 -2.55 25.82
CA ARG A 137 5.18 -3.09 26.56
C ARG A 137 4.88 -4.33 27.43
N MET A 138 3.69 -4.92 27.31
CA MET A 138 3.33 -6.21 27.93
C MET A 138 3.60 -7.42 27.03
N GLY A 139 4.36 -7.27 25.94
CA GLY A 139 4.68 -8.35 25.01
C GLY A 139 3.58 -8.71 24.00
N ILE A 140 2.38 -8.10 24.07
CA ILE A 140 1.22 -8.41 23.21
C ILE A 140 1.54 -8.27 21.72
N GLY A 141 2.17 -7.17 21.31
CA GLY A 141 2.52 -6.95 19.90
C GLY A 141 3.46 -8.03 19.36
N MET A 142 4.41 -8.50 20.17
CA MET A 142 5.32 -9.59 19.80
C MET A 142 4.58 -10.92 19.69
N GLN A 143 3.63 -11.21 20.59
CA GLN A 143 2.80 -12.42 20.51
C GLN A 143 1.94 -12.43 19.24
N LEU A 144 1.30 -11.31 18.90
CA LEU A 144 0.52 -11.13 17.68
C LEU A 144 1.38 -11.39 16.42
N VAL A 145 2.58 -10.79 16.34
CA VAL A 145 3.49 -11.01 15.20
C VAL A 145 3.91 -12.48 15.10
N ARG A 146 4.28 -13.13 16.21
CA ARG A 146 4.68 -14.55 16.20
C ARG A 146 3.56 -15.47 15.72
N LYS A 147 2.33 -15.27 16.21
CA LYS A 147 1.15 -16.02 15.76
C LYS A 147 0.82 -15.79 14.29
N MET A 148 0.97 -14.56 13.81
CA MET A 148 0.81 -14.28 12.39
C MET A 148 1.90 -14.94 11.54
N GLU A 149 3.16 -14.97 12.00
CA GLU A 149 4.25 -15.66 11.32
C GLU A 149 4.07 -17.19 11.30
N GLU A 150 3.51 -17.80 12.36
CA GLU A 150 3.12 -19.22 12.37
C GLU A 150 2.17 -19.49 11.19
N TRP A 151 1.09 -18.72 11.09
CA TRP A 151 0.14 -18.83 9.97
C TRP A 151 0.80 -18.58 8.60
N PHE A 152 1.70 -17.60 8.48
CA PHE A 152 2.45 -17.38 7.24
C PHE A 152 3.27 -18.60 6.83
N ARG A 153 3.96 -19.26 7.77
CA ARG A 153 4.73 -20.49 7.49
C ARG A 153 3.82 -21.63 7.07
N GLU A 154 2.70 -21.83 7.76
CA GLU A 154 1.69 -22.85 7.41
C GLU A 154 1.12 -22.66 6.01
N LYS A 155 0.94 -21.40 5.58
CA LYS A 155 0.52 -21.04 4.23
C LYS A 155 1.66 -21.00 3.20
N GLY A 156 2.86 -21.41 3.59
CA GLY A 156 4.01 -21.55 2.69
C GLY A 156 4.66 -20.24 2.27
N ALA A 157 4.46 -19.14 3.00
CA ALA A 157 5.20 -17.91 2.79
C ALA A 157 6.68 -18.11 3.14
N LYS A 158 7.58 -17.64 2.26
CA LYS A 158 9.04 -17.76 2.46
C LYS A 158 9.63 -16.51 3.09
N TYR A 159 8.99 -15.38 2.88
CA TYR A 159 9.36 -14.10 3.44
C TYR A 159 8.15 -13.43 4.06
N SER A 160 8.37 -12.60 5.06
CA SER A 160 7.38 -11.65 5.59
C SER A 160 7.97 -10.25 5.59
N TYR A 161 7.19 -9.25 5.21
CA TYR A 161 7.58 -7.85 5.32
C TYR A 161 6.51 -7.01 6.01
N MET A 162 6.93 -5.84 6.47
CA MET A 162 6.07 -4.79 7.03
C MET A 162 6.60 -3.43 6.58
N ALA A 163 5.74 -2.42 6.65
CA ALA A 163 6.07 -1.03 6.37
C ALA A 163 5.83 -0.18 7.63
N THR A 164 6.66 0.82 7.86
CA THR A 164 6.50 1.78 8.96
C THR A 164 7.23 3.08 8.65
N GLU A 165 6.70 4.20 9.14
CA GLU A 165 7.42 5.48 9.10
C GLU A 165 8.75 5.39 9.86
N ASN A 166 9.76 6.11 9.38
CA ASN A 166 11.14 6.02 9.86
C ASN A 166 11.34 6.57 11.30
N ASP A 167 10.39 7.37 11.79
CA ASP A 167 10.37 7.94 13.14
C ASP A 167 9.56 7.10 14.15
N ASN A 168 8.89 6.03 13.69
CA ASN A 168 8.16 5.11 14.55
C ASN A 168 9.12 4.13 15.25
N VAL A 169 9.87 4.66 16.22
CA VAL A 169 10.89 3.94 16.98
C VAL A 169 10.34 2.67 17.64
N ALA A 170 9.10 2.70 18.12
CA ALA A 170 8.47 1.54 18.77
C ALA A 170 8.25 0.37 17.79
N SER A 171 7.73 0.67 16.60
CA SER A 171 7.53 -0.33 15.54
C SER A 171 8.88 -0.88 15.06
N ILE A 172 9.83 0.00 14.76
CA ILE A 172 11.18 -0.39 14.32
C ILE A 172 11.82 -1.32 15.35
N GLN A 173 11.84 -0.93 16.63
CA GLN A 173 12.45 -1.75 17.68
C GLN A 173 11.77 -3.11 17.86
N LEU A 174 10.44 -3.17 17.79
CA LEU A 174 9.72 -4.44 17.86
C LEU A 174 10.15 -5.37 16.73
N PHE A 175 10.09 -4.90 15.49
CA PHE A 175 10.34 -5.76 14.34
C PHE A 175 11.82 -6.10 14.17
N THR A 176 12.73 -5.13 14.27
CA THR A 176 14.15 -5.38 14.01
C THR A 176 14.88 -6.05 15.17
N HIS A 177 14.54 -5.74 16.43
CA HIS A 177 15.25 -6.30 17.58
C HIS A 177 14.54 -7.48 18.25
N LYS A 178 13.20 -7.58 18.16
CA LYS A 178 12.44 -8.64 18.87
C LYS A 178 11.87 -9.70 17.94
N CYS A 179 11.51 -9.33 16.71
CA CYS A 179 10.92 -10.26 15.74
C CYS A 179 11.90 -10.73 14.66
N GLY A 180 13.12 -10.18 14.58
CA GLY A 180 14.17 -10.63 13.67
C GLY A 180 14.00 -10.18 12.22
N TYR A 181 13.36 -9.02 12.00
CA TYR A 181 13.30 -8.38 10.68
C TYR A 181 14.56 -7.56 10.44
N SER A 182 14.90 -7.38 9.17
CA SER A 182 15.99 -6.52 8.72
C SER A 182 15.42 -5.37 7.89
N LYS A 183 16.07 -4.20 7.92
CA LYS A 183 15.71 -3.08 7.04
C LYS A 183 15.96 -3.49 5.59
N PHE A 184 15.01 -3.21 4.70
CA PHE A 184 15.03 -3.79 3.34
C PHE A 184 14.94 -2.77 2.22
N ARG A 185 13.86 -1.98 2.19
CA ARG A 185 13.60 -0.95 1.17
C ARG A 185 13.11 0.31 1.86
N THR A 186 13.28 1.45 1.19
CA THR A 186 12.82 2.75 1.67
C THR A 186 12.09 3.51 0.56
N PRO A 187 10.91 3.04 0.11
CA PRO A 187 10.11 3.78 -0.85
C PRO A 187 9.67 5.15 -0.32
N THR A 188 9.18 5.97 -1.24
CA THR A 188 8.64 7.29 -0.97
C THR A 188 7.14 7.27 -1.23
N ILE A 189 6.35 7.68 -0.24
CA ILE A 189 4.91 7.90 -0.38
C ILE A 189 4.70 9.34 -0.84
N LEU A 190 4.09 9.51 -2.01
CA LEU A 190 3.84 10.81 -2.64
C LEU A 190 2.34 11.10 -2.60
N VAL A 191 1.96 12.19 -1.94
CA VAL A 191 0.56 12.58 -1.75
C VAL A 191 0.28 13.91 -2.43
N ARG A 192 -0.73 13.93 -3.28
CA ARG A 192 -1.25 15.12 -3.95
C ARG A 192 -2.65 15.43 -3.46
N PRO A 193 -2.92 16.62 -2.93
CA PRO A 193 -4.29 17.04 -2.65
C PRO A 193 -5.11 17.15 -3.93
N VAL A 194 -6.40 16.83 -3.81
CA VAL A 194 -7.38 17.04 -4.87
C VAL A 194 -7.97 18.44 -4.72
N PHE A 195 -7.73 19.28 -5.72
CA PHE A 195 -8.15 20.67 -5.74
C PHE A 195 -9.63 20.83 -6.15
N ALA A 196 -10.22 21.99 -5.85
CA ALA A 196 -11.58 22.30 -6.27
C ALA A 196 -11.67 22.56 -7.79
N HIS A 197 -10.59 23.05 -8.41
CA HIS A 197 -10.49 23.22 -9.85
C HIS A 197 -10.05 21.94 -10.58
N LEU A 198 -10.30 21.88 -11.89
CA LEU A 198 -9.78 20.82 -12.75
C LEU A 198 -8.32 21.09 -13.12
N VAL A 199 -7.48 20.08 -13.01
CA VAL A 199 -6.08 20.16 -13.44
C VAL A 199 -6.00 19.97 -14.94
N GLY A 200 -5.35 20.91 -15.62
CA GLY A 200 -5.13 20.83 -17.06
C GLY A 200 -4.22 19.66 -17.44
N VAL A 201 -4.72 18.75 -18.27
CA VAL A 201 -3.90 17.74 -18.96
C VAL A 201 -3.36 18.37 -20.25
N THR A 202 -2.09 18.13 -20.56
CA THR A 202 -1.46 18.71 -21.76
C THR A 202 -2.15 18.23 -23.03
N ARG A 203 -2.41 19.15 -23.98
CA ARG A 203 -3.03 18.83 -25.27
C ARG A 203 -2.13 18.00 -26.20
N ARG A 204 -0.87 17.77 -25.81
CA ARG A 204 0.12 16.99 -26.58
C ARG A 204 0.11 15.49 -26.25
N VAL A 205 -0.76 15.06 -25.35
CA VAL A 205 -0.88 13.67 -24.91
C VAL A 205 -2.31 13.19 -25.20
N THR A 206 -2.43 11.97 -25.73
CA THR A 206 -3.68 11.22 -25.71
C THR A 206 -3.62 10.22 -24.56
N ILE A 207 -4.68 10.15 -23.75
CA ILE A 207 -4.82 9.17 -22.67
C ILE A 207 -5.90 8.16 -23.08
N LEU A 208 -5.54 6.89 -23.09
CA LEU A 208 -6.41 5.77 -23.44
C LEU A 208 -6.67 4.94 -22.19
N LYS A 209 -7.93 4.57 -21.95
CA LYS A 209 -8.26 3.54 -20.96
C LYS A 209 -8.12 2.18 -21.63
N LEU A 210 -7.21 1.35 -21.12
CA LEU A 210 -6.99 0.00 -21.63
C LEU A 210 -8.05 -0.97 -21.12
N SER A 211 -8.34 -1.99 -21.92
CA SER A 211 -9.06 -3.18 -21.43
C SER A 211 -8.22 -3.91 -20.37
N PRO A 212 -8.82 -4.66 -19.43
CA PRO A 212 -8.05 -5.44 -18.45
C PRO A 212 -7.04 -6.40 -19.10
N SER A 213 -7.41 -7.03 -20.22
CA SER A 213 -6.54 -7.94 -21.00
C SER A 213 -5.33 -7.21 -21.61
N ASP A 214 -5.54 -6.02 -22.19
CA ASP A 214 -4.44 -5.22 -22.73
C ASP A 214 -3.52 -4.69 -21.63
N ALA A 215 -4.10 -4.26 -20.51
CA ALA A 215 -3.35 -3.82 -19.35
C ALA A 215 -2.49 -4.96 -18.78
N GLU A 216 -3.04 -6.18 -18.70
CA GLU A 216 -2.32 -7.36 -18.23
C GLU A 216 -1.10 -7.65 -19.11
N THR A 217 -1.31 -7.72 -20.43
CA THR A 217 -0.23 -7.98 -21.40
C THR A 217 0.89 -6.94 -21.29
N LEU A 218 0.51 -5.65 -21.26
CA LEU A 218 1.45 -4.56 -21.09
C LEU A 218 2.20 -4.65 -19.74
N TYR A 219 1.49 -4.94 -18.65
CA TYR A 219 2.10 -5.01 -17.31
C TYR A 219 3.04 -6.21 -17.17
N ARG A 220 2.67 -7.39 -17.69
CA ARG A 220 3.54 -8.57 -17.68
C ARG A 220 4.80 -8.33 -18.50
N SER A 221 4.68 -7.70 -19.67
CA SER A 221 5.82 -7.31 -20.49
C SER A 221 6.75 -6.35 -19.74
N ARG A 222 6.18 -5.30 -19.14
CA ARG A 222 6.95 -4.21 -18.52
C ARG A 222 7.51 -4.55 -17.13
N PHE A 223 6.76 -5.27 -16.30
CA PHE A 223 7.03 -5.40 -14.87
C PHE A 223 7.30 -6.82 -14.38
N SER A 224 7.23 -7.84 -15.25
CA SER A 224 7.42 -9.24 -14.81
C SER A 224 8.68 -9.44 -13.97
N ALA A 225 9.79 -8.81 -14.33
CA ALA A 225 11.07 -8.87 -13.62
C ALA A 225 11.27 -7.78 -12.53
N THR A 226 10.27 -6.93 -12.27
CA THR A 226 10.31 -5.89 -11.23
C THR A 226 10.02 -6.51 -9.87
N GLU A 227 10.77 -6.11 -8.84
CA GLU A 227 10.54 -6.61 -7.47
C GLU A 227 9.10 -6.31 -7.02
N PHE A 228 8.52 -7.24 -6.25
CA PHE A 228 7.14 -7.20 -5.74
C PHE A 228 6.03 -7.27 -6.79
N PHE A 229 6.34 -7.45 -8.08
CA PHE A 229 5.31 -7.60 -9.11
C PHE A 229 4.45 -8.85 -8.83
N PRO A 230 3.12 -8.71 -8.70
CA PRO A 230 2.24 -9.82 -8.37
C PRO A 230 2.08 -10.76 -9.55
N ARG A 231 2.20 -12.07 -9.29
CA ARG A 231 2.01 -13.10 -10.32
C ARG A 231 0.58 -13.09 -10.89
N ASP A 232 -0.38 -12.74 -10.05
CA ASP A 232 -1.83 -12.66 -10.31
C ASP A 232 -2.30 -11.24 -10.66
N ILE A 233 -1.49 -10.47 -11.40
CA ILE A 233 -1.83 -9.09 -11.78
C ILE A 233 -3.20 -8.96 -12.48
N ASP A 234 -3.63 -9.99 -13.20
CA ASP A 234 -4.95 -10.10 -13.82
C ASP A 234 -6.08 -9.93 -12.79
N SER A 235 -5.94 -10.52 -11.60
CA SER A 235 -6.94 -10.45 -10.53
C SER A 235 -7.05 -9.04 -9.94
N ILE A 236 -5.94 -8.30 -9.92
CA ILE A 236 -5.93 -6.87 -9.53
C ILE A 236 -6.62 -6.03 -10.61
N LEU A 237 -6.25 -6.23 -11.88
CA LEU A 237 -6.76 -5.43 -12.99
C LEU A 237 -8.26 -5.63 -13.24
N ASN A 238 -8.79 -6.81 -12.95
CA ASN A 238 -10.22 -7.13 -13.05
C ASN A 238 -11.01 -6.82 -11.76
N ASN A 239 -10.36 -6.38 -10.69
CA ASN A 239 -11.06 -6.04 -9.45
C ASN A 239 -11.92 -4.77 -9.63
N LYS A 240 -13.11 -4.75 -9.03
CA LYS A 240 -14.02 -3.58 -9.04
C LYS A 240 -13.40 -2.29 -8.49
N LEU A 241 -12.39 -2.41 -7.62
CA LEU A 241 -11.68 -1.26 -7.06
C LEU A 241 -10.64 -0.70 -8.03
N ASN A 242 -10.24 -1.43 -9.08
CA ASN A 242 -9.45 -0.87 -10.17
C ASN A 242 -10.35 -0.03 -11.10
N LEU A 243 -10.23 1.29 -11.02
CA LEU A 243 -10.99 2.21 -11.87
C LEU A 243 -10.53 2.19 -13.33
N GLY A 244 -9.33 1.69 -13.58
CA GLY A 244 -8.79 1.44 -14.90
C GLY A 244 -7.28 1.59 -14.98
N THR A 245 -6.74 1.10 -16.08
CA THR A 245 -5.35 1.31 -16.51
C THR A 245 -5.34 2.32 -17.64
N PHE A 246 -4.52 3.35 -17.52
CA PHE A 246 -4.49 4.49 -18.43
C PHE A 246 -3.12 4.61 -19.07
N LEU A 247 -3.09 4.56 -20.40
CA LEU A 247 -1.89 4.70 -21.22
C LEU A 247 -1.85 6.11 -21.82
N ALA A 248 -0.72 6.80 -21.65
CA ALA A 248 -0.42 8.08 -22.26
C ALA A 248 0.55 7.89 -23.43
N VAL A 249 0.14 8.37 -24.61
CA VAL A 249 0.92 8.36 -25.86
C VAL A 249 0.94 9.76 -26.47
N PRO A 250 1.85 10.04 -27.43
CA PRO A 250 1.83 11.30 -28.16
C PRO A 250 0.46 11.54 -28.83
N LYS A 251 0.04 12.81 -28.89
CA LYS A 251 -1.24 13.16 -29.51
C LYS A 251 -1.29 12.69 -30.96
N GLY A 252 -2.38 12.00 -31.31
CA GLY A 252 -2.64 11.57 -32.69
C GLY A 252 -2.01 10.23 -33.05
N THR A 253 -1.21 9.61 -32.17
CA THR A 253 -0.69 8.24 -32.40
C THR A 253 -1.83 7.21 -32.40
N TYR A 254 -2.68 7.28 -31.38
CA TYR A 254 -3.83 6.39 -31.22
C TYR A 254 -5.03 7.17 -30.68
N SER A 255 -6.23 6.64 -30.92
CA SER A 255 -7.49 7.02 -30.27
C SER A 255 -8.12 5.78 -29.61
N ALA A 256 -9.28 5.94 -28.97
CA ALA A 256 -10.00 4.80 -28.42
C ALA A 256 -10.44 3.81 -29.52
N GLU A 257 -10.74 4.33 -30.71
CA GLU A 257 -11.19 3.57 -31.87
C GLU A 257 -10.03 2.98 -32.69
N SER A 258 -8.86 3.62 -32.68
CA SER A 258 -7.68 3.17 -33.42
C SER A 258 -6.64 2.44 -32.56
N TRP A 259 -6.97 2.11 -31.31
CA TRP A 259 -6.10 1.33 -30.44
C TRP A 259 -5.87 -0.07 -31.04
N PRO A 260 -4.61 -0.43 -31.38
CA PRO A 260 -4.33 -1.67 -32.09
C PRO A 260 -4.29 -2.92 -31.18
N GLY A 261 -4.43 -2.73 -29.86
CA GLY A 261 -4.20 -3.77 -28.88
C GLY A 261 -2.75 -3.77 -28.36
N SER A 262 -2.58 -4.37 -27.18
CA SER A 262 -1.31 -4.40 -26.45
C SER A 262 -0.18 -5.13 -27.19
N ASN A 263 -0.47 -6.21 -27.92
CA ASN A 263 0.54 -6.98 -28.66
C ASN A 263 1.19 -6.15 -29.77
N GLU A 264 0.38 -5.47 -30.58
CA GLU A 264 0.88 -4.61 -31.67
C GLU A 264 1.57 -3.37 -31.12
N PHE A 265 1.01 -2.77 -30.05
CA PHE A 265 1.67 -1.67 -29.34
C PHE A 265 3.06 -2.06 -28.83
N LEU A 266 3.23 -3.25 -28.24
CA LEU A 266 4.52 -3.71 -27.72
C LEU A 266 5.52 -4.09 -28.83
N ALA A 267 5.03 -4.49 -30.01
CA ALA A 267 5.88 -4.79 -31.15
C ALA A 267 6.52 -3.53 -31.75
N SER A 268 5.81 -2.40 -31.74
CA SER A 268 6.29 -1.13 -32.26
C SER A 268 5.74 0.06 -31.47
N PRO A 269 6.17 0.27 -30.20
CA PRO A 269 5.67 1.35 -29.38
C PRO A 269 6.16 2.71 -29.92
N PRO A 270 5.41 3.80 -29.68
CA PRO A 270 5.92 5.14 -29.96
C PRO A 270 7.16 5.44 -29.10
N GLU A 271 8.01 6.35 -29.57
CA GLU A 271 9.28 6.71 -28.91
C GLU A 271 9.13 7.03 -27.42
N SER A 272 8.01 7.64 -27.03
CA SER A 272 7.68 7.86 -25.63
C SER A 272 6.27 7.38 -25.32
N TRP A 273 6.09 6.83 -24.14
CA TRP A 273 4.79 6.45 -23.57
C TRP A 273 4.88 6.37 -22.04
N ALA A 274 3.73 6.41 -21.36
CA ALA A 274 3.66 6.14 -19.93
C ALA A 274 2.34 5.42 -19.60
N VAL A 275 2.30 4.67 -18.51
CA VAL A 275 1.11 3.96 -18.04
C VAL A 275 1.00 4.05 -16.52
N LEU A 276 -0.23 4.10 -16.00
CA LEU A 276 -0.53 3.85 -14.59
C LEU A 276 -1.94 3.30 -14.45
N SER A 277 -2.24 2.70 -13.31
CA SER A 277 -3.59 2.31 -12.91
C SER A 277 -4.05 3.09 -11.68
N VAL A 278 -5.37 3.17 -11.51
CA VAL A 278 -5.99 3.89 -10.39
C VAL A 278 -6.84 2.93 -9.57
N TRP A 279 -6.51 2.81 -8.29
CA TRP A 279 -7.24 2.01 -7.31
C TRP A 279 -8.11 2.90 -6.40
N ASN A 280 -9.35 2.48 -6.19
CA ASN A 280 -10.34 3.19 -5.39
C ASN A 280 -10.27 2.75 -3.91
N CYS A 281 -9.54 3.50 -3.09
CA CYS A 281 -9.54 3.31 -1.64
C CYS A 281 -10.71 4.04 -0.97
N ASN A 282 -11.34 5.00 -1.65
CA ASN A 282 -12.45 5.81 -1.12
C ASN A 282 -13.64 4.96 -0.69
N ASP A 283 -13.86 3.81 -1.32
CA ASP A 283 -14.96 2.89 -0.97
C ASP A 283 -14.53 1.79 0.03
N VAL A 284 -13.28 1.84 0.50
CA VAL A 284 -12.67 0.85 1.41
C VAL A 284 -12.47 1.45 2.80
N PHE A 285 -11.94 2.67 2.87
CA PHE A 285 -11.75 3.43 4.11
C PHE A 285 -11.74 4.93 3.83
N LYS A 286 -11.90 5.74 4.87
CA LYS A 286 -11.71 7.19 4.85
C LYS A 286 -10.58 7.57 5.78
N LEU A 287 -9.99 8.72 5.48
CA LEU A 287 -9.00 9.38 6.30
C LEU A 287 -9.59 10.65 6.92
N GLU A 288 -9.08 11.06 8.06
CA GLU A 288 -9.45 12.34 8.68
C GLU A 288 -8.23 12.93 9.39
N VAL A 289 -7.90 14.18 9.10
CA VAL A 289 -6.86 14.92 9.80
C VAL A 289 -7.47 15.56 11.05
N ARG A 290 -7.00 15.14 12.22
CA ARG A 290 -7.42 15.69 13.53
C ARG A 290 -6.29 16.49 14.18
N GLY A 291 -6.63 17.28 15.21
CA GLY A 291 -5.66 18.09 15.95
C GLY A 291 -5.32 19.46 15.33
N ALA A 292 -5.98 19.86 14.25
CA ALA A 292 -5.78 21.18 13.64
C ALA A 292 -6.43 22.30 14.47
N SER A 293 -5.75 23.43 14.63
CA SER A 293 -6.34 24.62 15.27
C SER A 293 -7.42 25.26 14.40
N ALA A 294 -8.39 25.95 15.02
CA ALA A 294 -9.47 26.65 14.31
C ALA A 294 -8.96 27.64 13.25
N LEU A 295 -7.82 28.30 13.51
CA LEU A 295 -7.18 29.20 12.56
C LEU A 295 -6.68 28.45 11.31
N LYS A 296 -6.00 27.30 11.48
CA LYS A 296 -5.51 26.48 10.37
C LYS A 296 -6.68 25.94 9.53
N MET A 297 -7.74 25.48 10.20
CA MET A 297 -8.96 25.02 9.54
C MET A 297 -9.65 26.15 8.75
N GLY A 298 -9.72 27.35 9.33
CA GLY A 298 -10.26 28.55 8.67
C GLY A 298 -9.46 28.94 7.43
N PHE A 299 -8.12 28.97 7.52
CA PHE A 299 -7.26 29.27 6.38
C PHE A 299 -7.42 28.26 5.26
N ALA A 300 -7.38 26.96 5.57
CA ALA A 300 -7.60 25.89 4.59
C ALA A 300 -8.95 26.02 3.88
N LYS A 301 -10.04 26.28 4.64
CA LYS A 301 -11.37 26.53 4.08
C LYS A 301 -11.38 27.74 3.14
N SER A 302 -10.68 28.83 3.49
CA SER A 302 -10.56 30.01 2.64
C SER A 302 -9.82 29.71 1.34
N THR A 303 -8.70 28.98 1.37
CA THR A 303 -7.98 28.59 0.13
C THR A 303 -8.88 27.83 -0.83
N ARG A 304 -9.73 26.93 -0.31
CA ARG A 304 -10.67 26.14 -1.10
C ARG A 304 -11.84 26.97 -1.63
N LEU A 305 -12.33 27.94 -0.87
CA LEU A 305 -13.37 28.86 -1.33
C LEU A 305 -12.86 29.73 -2.48
N MET A 306 -11.63 30.25 -2.35
CA MET A 306 -10.98 31.03 -3.40
C MET A 306 -10.75 30.20 -4.66
N ASP A 307 -10.28 28.97 -4.53
CA ASP A 307 -10.08 28.06 -5.66
C ASP A 307 -11.39 27.74 -6.39
N ARG A 308 -12.49 27.56 -5.63
CA ARG A 308 -13.82 27.35 -6.21
C ARG A 308 -14.38 28.60 -6.89
N ALA A 309 -14.12 29.79 -6.34
CA ALA A 309 -14.61 31.05 -6.89
C ALA A 309 -13.81 31.49 -8.13
N PHE A 310 -12.52 31.17 -8.19
CA PHE A 310 -11.60 31.62 -9.23
C PHE A 310 -10.81 30.45 -9.85
N PRO A 311 -11.48 29.45 -10.46
CA PRO A 311 -10.83 28.21 -10.92
C PRO A 311 -9.79 28.42 -12.03
N TRP A 312 -9.86 29.55 -12.75
CA TRP A 312 -8.85 29.91 -13.77
C TRP A 312 -7.49 30.28 -13.17
N LEU A 313 -7.45 30.69 -11.90
CA LEU A 313 -6.20 30.98 -11.18
C LEU A 313 -5.46 29.70 -10.77
N ARG A 314 -6.13 28.53 -10.80
CA ARG A 314 -5.55 27.22 -10.46
C ARG A 314 -4.82 27.23 -9.12
N ILE A 315 -5.48 27.81 -8.11
CA ILE A 315 -4.89 27.98 -6.78
C ILE A 315 -4.71 26.60 -6.16
N PRO A 316 -3.49 26.20 -5.74
CA PRO A 316 -3.29 24.99 -4.96
C PRO A 316 -4.03 25.12 -3.63
N SER A 317 -5.17 24.45 -3.50
CA SER A 317 -6.05 24.55 -2.33
C SER A 317 -5.96 23.33 -1.43
N VAL A 318 -6.20 23.54 -0.14
CA VAL A 318 -6.28 22.43 0.81
C VAL A 318 -7.68 21.80 0.69
N PRO A 319 -7.80 20.48 0.40
CA PRO A 319 -9.08 19.80 0.36
C PRO A 319 -9.74 19.79 1.74
N GLU A 320 -10.99 19.33 1.82
CA GLU A 320 -11.65 19.13 3.12
C GLU A 320 -11.08 17.90 3.82
N VAL A 321 -9.87 18.04 4.39
CA VAL A 321 -9.14 16.96 5.06
C VAL A 321 -9.48 16.82 6.55
N PHE A 322 -10.19 17.80 7.13
CA PHE A 322 -10.60 17.79 8.55
C PHE A 322 -11.95 17.09 8.79
N ARG A 323 -12.54 16.53 7.73
CA ARG A 323 -13.69 15.62 7.77
C ARG A 323 -13.28 14.34 7.04
N PRO A 324 -13.97 13.21 7.25
CA PRO A 324 -13.69 11.98 6.52
C PRO A 324 -13.60 12.21 5.01
N PHE A 325 -12.44 11.92 4.43
CA PHE A 325 -12.14 12.05 3.00
C PHE A 325 -11.56 10.74 2.47
N GLY A 326 -11.84 10.38 1.23
CA GLY A 326 -11.22 9.22 0.60
C GLY A 326 -10.00 9.57 -0.25
N LEU A 327 -9.37 8.54 -0.78
CA LEU A 327 -8.23 8.67 -1.67
C LEU A 327 -8.31 7.69 -2.85
N HIS A 328 -7.68 8.08 -3.94
CA HIS A 328 -7.30 7.13 -5.00
C HIS A 328 -5.80 6.83 -4.91
N PHE A 329 -5.45 5.56 -5.02
CA PHE A 329 -4.07 5.09 -5.03
C PHE A 329 -3.61 4.81 -6.45
N LEU A 330 -2.48 5.38 -6.88
CA LEU A 330 -1.89 5.13 -8.19
C LEU A 330 -0.86 4.01 -8.08
N TYR A 331 -0.95 3.01 -8.95
CA TYR A 331 -0.05 1.85 -8.97
C TYR A 331 0.32 1.47 -10.41
N GLY A 332 1.31 0.58 -10.56
CA GLY A 332 1.78 0.14 -11.88
C GLY A 332 2.33 1.26 -12.75
N LEU A 333 3.06 2.20 -12.15
CA LEU A 333 3.66 3.34 -12.84
C LEU A 333 4.80 2.84 -13.74
N GLY A 334 4.65 3.05 -15.05
CA GLY A 334 5.63 2.66 -16.05
C GLY A 334 5.70 3.65 -17.20
N GLY A 335 6.74 3.53 -18.01
CA GLY A 335 6.93 4.38 -19.18
C GLY A 335 8.33 4.29 -19.74
N GLU A 336 8.46 4.70 -20.98
CA GLU A 336 9.71 4.68 -21.73
C GLU A 336 9.82 5.94 -22.60
N GLY A 337 11.05 6.26 -22.98
CA GLY A 337 11.35 7.39 -23.84
C GLY A 337 11.59 8.73 -23.13
N PRO A 338 12.11 9.72 -23.86
CA PRO A 338 12.51 11.02 -23.32
C PRO A 338 11.35 11.87 -22.78
N LEU A 339 10.11 11.60 -23.20
CA LEU A 339 8.91 12.34 -22.74
C LEU A 339 8.10 11.58 -21.68
N SER A 340 8.53 10.40 -21.25
CA SER A 340 7.86 9.56 -20.24
C SER A 340 7.47 10.31 -18.97
N VAL A 341 8.37 11.13 -18.43
CA VAL A 341 8.12 11.98 -17.24
C VAL A 341 6.98 13.00 -17.49
N LYS A 342 6.92 13.60 -18.68
CA LYS A 342 5.84 14.54 -19.05
C LYS A 342 4.51 13.80 -19.23
N PHE A 343 4.55 12.59 -19.75
CA PHE A 343 3.36 11.76 -19.95
C PHE A 343 2.83 11.25 -18.61
N MET A 344 3.71 10.84 -17.70
CA MET A 344 3.37 10.53 -16.31
C MET A 344 2.69 11.72 -15.63
N LYS A 345 3.21 12.93 -15.79
CA LYS A 345 2.56 14.15 -15.27
C LYS A 345 1.16 14.36 -15.85
N GLY A 346 0.96 14.04 -17.14
CA GLY A 346 -0.35 14.03 -17.79
C GLY A 346 -1.32 13.03 -17.16
N LEU A 347 -0.87 11.80 -16.95
CA LEU A 347 -1.64 10.74 -16.28
C LEU A 347 -1.99 11.10 -14.84
N CYS A 348 -1.05 11.65 -14.06
CA CYS A 348 -1.34 12.12 -12.70
C CYS A 348 -2.35 13.29 -12.69
N GLY A 349 -2.36 14.13 -13.73
CA GLY A 349 -3.39 15.17 -13.91
C GLY A 349 -4.77 14.58 -14.20
N PHE A 350 -4.84 13.56 -15.05
CA PHE A 350 -6.07 12.82 -15.33
C PHE A 350 -6.59 12.11 -14.06
N ALA A 351 -5.72 11.37 -13.36
CA ALA A 351 -6.09 10.66 -12.14
C ALA A 351 -6.56 11.59 -11.01
N HIS A 352 -5.97 12.80 -10.91
CA HIS A 352 -6.47 13.85 -10.03
C HIS A 352 -7.92 14.24 -10.35
N ASN A 353 -8.24 14.46 -11.63
CA ASN A 353 -9.60 14.85 -12.03
C ASN A 353 -10.60 13.71 -11.81
N LEU A 354 -10.19 12.46 -12.07
CA LEU A 354 -10.97 11.27 -11.72
C LEU A 354 -11.24 11.18 -10.21
N ALA A 355 -10.23 11.41 -9.37
CA ALA A 355 -10.38 11.43 -7.92
C ALA A 355 -11.32 12.55 -7.45
N LYS A 356 -11.28 13.72 -8.10
CA LYS A 356 -12.20 14.83 -7.83
C LYS A 356 -13.65 14.45 -8.13
N GLU A 357 -13.91 13.76 -9.24
CA GLU A 357 -15.25 13.28 -9.61
C GLU A 357 -15.78 12.26 -8.61
N SER A 358 -14.91 11.42 -8.04
CA SER A 358 -15.23 10.46 -6.99
C SER A 358 -15.27 11.06 -5.57
N GLY A 359 -15.08 12.38 -5.41
CA GLY A 359 -15.13 13.05 -4.11
C GLY A 359 -13.95 12.76 -3.19
N CYS A 360 -12.81 12.30 -3.73
CA CYS A 360 -11.60 12.06 -2.95
C CYS A 360 -10.95 13.38 -2.52
N GLY A 361 -10.31 13.36 -1.34
CA GLY A 361 -9.52 14.48 -0.84
C GLY A 361 -8.08 14.46 -1.35
N VAL A 362 -7.53 13.28 -1.63
CA VAL A 362 -6.13 13.13 -2.08
C VAL A 362 -5.98 12.03 -3.13
N VAL A 363 -4.90 12.12 -3.89
CA VAL A 363 -4.34 11.04 -4.70
C VAL A 363 -2.98 10.68 -4.12
N ALA A 364 -2.72 9.41 -3.89
CA ALA A 364 -1.47 8.93 -3.34
C ALA A 364 -0.83 7.88 -4.24
N THR A 365 0.49 7.74 -4.14
CA THR A 365 1.24 6.64 -4.74
C THR A 365 2.48 6.38 -3.91
N GLU A 366 3.00 5.17 -4.00
CA GLU A 366 4.24 4.79 -3.35
C GLU A 366 5.19 4.24 -4.40
N VAL A 367 6.41 4.75 -4.42
CA VAL A 367 7.41 4.43 -5.44
C VAL A 367 8.77 4.17 -4.80
N ALA A 368 9.61 3.36 -5.44
CA ALA A 368 10.99 3.18 -5.00
C ALA A 368 11.73 4.54 -4.93
N SER A 369 12.72 4.64 -4.03
CA SER A 369 13.53 5.85 -3.88
C SER A 369 14.22 6.28 -5.19
N GLY A 370 14.64 5.29 -5.99
CA GLY A 370 15.31 5.45 -7.29
C GLY A 370 14.38 5.52 -8.51
N GLU A 371 13.06 5.58 -8.34
CA GLU A 371 12.11 5.54 -9.46
C GLU A 371 12.27 6.77 -10.38
N PRO A 372 12.68 6.63 -11.66
CA PRO A 372 12.88 7.77 -12.56
C PRO A 372 11.60 8.57 -12.82
N LEU A 373 10.44 7.91 -12.88
CA LEU A 373 9.15 8.56 -13.14
C LEU A 373 8.67 9.41 -11.96
N LYS A 374 9.30 9.31 -10.78
CA LYS A 374 9.03 10.14 -9.59
C LYS A 374 9.06 11.64 -9.91
N LEU A 375 9.93 12.07 -10.82
CA LEU A 375 10.03 13.47 -11.28
C LEU A 375 8.75 13.97 -11.98
N GLY A 376 7.93 13.05 -12.49
CA GLY A 376 6.69 13.34 -13.19
C GLY A 376 5.47 13.37 -12.27
N ILE A 377 5.60 13.02 -10.99
CA ILE A 377 4.49 12.84 -10.05
C ILE A 377 4.33 14.11 -9.19
N PRO A 378 3.31 14.95 -9.45
CA PRO A 378 3.08 16.15 -8.65
C PRO A 378 2.56 15.77 -7.27
N HIS A 379 3.15 16.32 -6.21
CA HIS A 379 2.80 16.02 -4.82
C HIS A 379 3.12 17.21 -3.90
N TRP A 380 2.61 17.19 -2.68
CA TRP A 380 2.96 18.15 -1.63
C TRP A 380 3.90 17.49 -0.64
N LYS A 381 5.10 18.06 -0.47
CA LYS A 381 6.12 17.53 0.45
C LYS A 381 5.61 17.40 1.88
N SER A 382 4.77 18.34 2.34
CA SER A 382 4.20 18.34 3.69
C SER A 382 3.20 17.22 3.96
N LEU A 383 2.70 16.55 2.91
CA LEU A 383 1.77 15.42 3.01
C LEU A 383 2.42 14.09 2.61
N SER A 384 3.67 14.14 2.14
CA SER A 384 4.38 13.00 1.55
C SER A 384 5.41 12.48 2.55
N CYS A 385 5.65 11.17 2.54
CA CYS A 385 6.70 10.54 3.34
C CYS A 385 7.92 10.29 2.46
N ALA A 386 9.05 10.92 2.78
CA ALA A 386 10.27 10.82 1.99
C ALA A 386 10.84 9.38 1.99
N GLU A 387 10.77 8.73 3.16
CA GLU A 387 11.34 7.41 3.43
C GLU A 387 10.36 6.60 4.31
N ASP A 388 9.51 5.82 3.67
CA ASP A 388 8.75 4.77 4.36
C ASP A 388 9.64 3.53 4.51
N LEU A 389 9.85 3.03 5.72
CA LEU A 389 10.79 1.95 5.98
C LEU A 389 10.10 0.60 5.85
N TRP A 390 10.49 -0.17 4.84
CA TRP A 390 10.10 -1.56 4.70
C TRP A 390 11.12 -2.45 5.39
N CYS A 391 10.65 -3.30 6.30
CA CYS A 391 11.47 -4.33 6.95
C CYS A 391 11.04 -5.72 6.47
N ILE A 392 11.99 -6.63 6.24
CA ILE A 392 11.74 -7.99 5.75
C ILE A 392 12.42 -9.04 6.64
N LYS A 393 11.81 -10.22 6.70
CA LYS A 393 12.31 -11.40 7.38
C LYS A 393 12.15 -12.63 6.49
N ARG A 394 13.16 -13.49 6.45
CA ARG A 394 13.05 -14.86 5.89
C ARG A 394 12.39 -15.76 6.93
N LEU A 395 11.35 -16.50 6.54
CA LEU A 395 10.56 -17.33 7.46
C LEU A 395 10.99 -18.81 7.51
N GLY A 396 11.74 -19.29 6.52
CA GLY A 396 12.19 -20.69 6.43
C GLY A 396 13.70 -20.85 6.61
N GLU A 397 14.10 -21.90 7.34
CA GLU A 397 15.50 -22.24 7.64
C GLU A 397 16.11 -23.23 6.62
N ASP A 398 15.31 -24.10 6.00
CA ASP A 398 15.76 -25.19 5.11
C ASP A 398 15.94 -24.81 3.63
N TYR A 399 16.05 -23.52 3.32
CA TYR A 399 16.07 -23.08 1.93
C TYR A 399 17.52 -22.91 1.47
N SER A 400 17.98 -23.80 0.58
CA SER A 400 19.25 -23.59 -0.11
C SER A 400 19.16 -22.27 -0.90
N ASP A 401 20.23 -21.47 -0.89
CA ASP A 401 20.23 -20.11 -1.43
C ASP A 401 19.98 -20.01 -2.95
N GLY A 402 19.74 -21.13 -3.64
CA GLY A 402 19.19 -21.16 -4.99
C GLY A 402 19.93 -20.25 -5.98
N ALA A 403 19.22 -19.76 -6.99
CA ALA A 403 19.77 -18.79 -7.96
C ALA A 403 19.69 -17.33 -7.49
N LEU A 404 18.92 -17.03 -6.44
CA LEU A 404 18.65 -15.68 -5.94
C LEU A 404 19.56 -15.25 -4.79
N GLY A 405 20.10 -16.20 -4.03
CA GLY A 405 20.59 -15.93 -2.69
C GLY A 405 19.47 -15.61 -1.71
N ASP A 406 19.87 -15.06 -0.57
CA ASP A 406 18.98 -14.51 0.43
C ASP A 406 18.44 -13.15 -0.06
N TRP A 407 17.16 -13.12 -0.48
CA TRP A 407 16.54 -11.90 -1.01
C TRP A 407 16.56 -10.75 -0.01
N THR A 408 16.56 -11.03 1.30
CA THR A 408 16.61 -9.99 2.36
C THR A 408 17.89 -9.15 2.32
N LYS A 409 18.95 -9.67 1.70
CA LYS A 409 20.26 -9.02 1.56
C LYS A 409 20.47 -8.40 0.18
N SER A 410 19.48 -8.49 -0.71
CA SER A 410 19.60 -7.95 -2.07
C SER A 410 19.63 -6.41 -2.07
N PRO A 411 20.45 -5.79 -2.94
CA PRO A 411 20.46 -4.34 -3.09
C PRO A 411 19.13 -3.84 -3.67
N PRO A 412 18.70 -2.61 -3.33
CA PRO A 412 17.49 -2.04 -3.89
C PRO A 412 17.60 -1.83 -5.40
N GLY A 413 16.55 -2.19 -6.14
CA GLY A 413 16.41 -1.85 -7.55
C GLY A 413 16.00 -0.39 -7.78
N LEU A 414 15.92 0.00 -9.06
CA LEU A 414 15.40 1.33 -9.46
C LEU A 414 13.89 1.48 -9.21
N SER A 415 13.15 0.38 -9.36
CA SER A 415 11.69 0.37 -9.28
C SER A 415 11.23 -0.83 -8.45
N ILE A 416 10.09 -0.65 -7.78
CA ILE A 416 9.34 -1.71 -7.10
C ILE A 416 7.88 -1.61 -7.55
N PHE A 417 7.16 -2.72 -7.57
CA PHE A 417 5.73 -2.71 -7.80
C PHE A 417 4.99 -2.74 -6.47
N VAL A 418 4.22 -1.69 -6.17
CA VAL A 418 3.39 -1.64 -4.97
C VAL A 418 2.01 -2.23 -5.28
N ASP A 419 1.62 -3.26 -4.52
CA ASP A 419 0.33 -3.94 -4.71
C ASP A 419 -0.80 -3.08 -4.14
N PRO A 420 -1.76 -2.61 -4.96
CA PRO A 420 -2.81 -1.71 -4.49
C PRO A 420 -3.77 -2.37 -3.50
N ARG A 421 -3.78 -3.71 -3.39
CA ARG A 421 -4.64 -4.45 -2.44
C ARG A 421 -4.24 -4.25 -0.98
N GLU A 422 -3.08 -3.65 -0.71
CA GLU A 422 -2.55 -3.35 0.63
C GLU A 422 -3.06 -2.01 1.18
N PHE A 423 -3.82 -1.27 0.37
CA PHE A 423 -4.40 0.01 0.71
C PHE A 423 -5.86 -0.13 1.12
#